data_AF-A0A928LC76-F1
#
_entry.id   AF-A0A928LC76-F1
#
_cell.length_a   1.000
_cell.length_b   1.000
_cell.length_c   1.000
_cell.angle_alpha   90.00
_cell.angle_beta   90.00
_cell.angle_gamma   90.00
#
_symmetry.space_group_name_H-M   'P 1'
#
loop_
_entity.id
_entity.type
_entity.pdbx_description
1 polymer ?
#
loop_
_entity_poly.entity_id
_entity_poly.type
_entity_poly.pdbx_seq_one_letter_code
_entity_poly.pdbx_strand_id
1 'polypeptide(L)'
;MKIKNKLNKLISGFTAAVICFTMLPSVQTFNSEAAAGDKYVVDSDTNQHFGYSDDYTYDVWFEGQGGSGSITLGQQAAFKAEWNATLPNNSFLARRGEDFSLSHMATDYDYIGLDYEVDFRHTAIANGSACLSVYGWMQNHEHSVAPFIEYFIIENWVDWCPDAKGKMVTIDGAEYKIFKVEFLDMGIDGSYKSIKRYYSVRQSKRSSGHITVSDHFKAWENEGWAMAYLSDVTLCAEGYQSSGYADVKKLNIDYTTPIPQPEPEPVLEPDENGHYINEKFESYDIDFVSRGDALIDITSSVSNSGNKSLAVIGRTEPWNGVEIELDPETFKAGETYGFSVMAMQNDSPSENFSLTLQYCNSYGLTYGFDQYAYIATAKGKKGEWVQLANPSFTIPDGATNLVLYVNTYADDVATTTDFFVDDFIIALENKITVNEKSEKFIRGDLDNDGRISIFDLSLERNAIINSSSGDSYSPAADVDGDGMVAVNDLVLLSQYIHGKITKFPSAAPSIETSSE
;
A
#
# COMPACT_ATOMS: atom_id res chain seq x y z
N MET A 1 57.33 -3.68 -12.21
CA MET A 1 56.73 -2.53 -11.50
C MET A 1 55.95 -1.62 -12.47
N LYS A 2 54.98 -2.18 -13.20
CA LYS A 2 54.17 -1.47 -14.23
C LYS A 2 52.79 -2.14 -14.41
N ILE A 3 52.04 -2.41 -13.33
CA ILE A 3 50.63 -2.89 -13.41
C ILE A 3 49.82 -2.34 -12.20
N LYS A 4 49.98 -1.06 -11.83
CA LYS A 4 49.15 -0.44 -10.76
C LYS A 4 48.46 0.88 -11.13
N ASN A 5 48.63 1.39 -12.36
CA ASN A 5 48.10 2.71 -12.75
C ASN A 5 46.96 2.69 -13.79
N LYS A 6 46.18 1.59 -13.88
CA LYS A 6 45.01 1.53 -14.79
C LYS A 6 43.67 1.20 -14.12
N LEU A 7 43.60 1.14 -12.78
CA LEU A 7 42.35 0.79 -12.07
C LEU A 7 41.62 1.99 -11.40
N ASN A 8 42.17 3.21 -11.45
CA ASN A 8 41.54 4.39 -10.81
C ASN A 8 40.97 5.41 -11.82
N LYS A 9 40.48 4.95 -12.98
CA LYS A 9 39.92 5.83 -14.03
C LYS A 9 38.60 5.37 -14.63
N LEU A 10 37.77 4.69 -13.83
CA LEU A 10 36.45 4.19 -14.25
C LEU A 10 35.32 4.41 -13.23
N ILE A 11 35.52 5.30 -12.23
CA ILE A 11 34.47 5.75 -11.30
C ILE A 11 34.34 7.28 -11.36
N SER A 12 34.29 7.83 -12.56
CA SER A 12 34.05 9.26 -12.78
C SER A 12 33.03 9.50 -13.90
N GLY A 13 31.97 8.70 -13.88
CA GLY A 13 30.70 9.05 -14.50
C GLY A 13 29.83 9.68 -13.42
N PHE A 14 30.11 10.94 -13.07
CA PHE A 14 29.19 11.78 -12.31
C PHE A 14 28.01 12.09 -13.24
N THR A 15 27.07 11.15 -13.36
CA THR A 15 25.70 11.54 -13.69
C THR A 15 25.16 12.18 -12.43
N ALA A 16 24.90 13.49 -12.48
CA ALA A 16 23.98 14.15 -11.57
C ALA A 16 22.60 13.51 -11.78
N ALA A 17 22.45 12.27 -11.32
CA ALA A 17 21.14 11.71 -11.07
C ALA A 17 20.67 12.49 -9.86
N VAL A 18 19.67 13.34 -10.06
CA VAL A 18 18.74 13.71 -9.00
C VAL A 18 18.17 12.38 -8.51
N ILE A 19 18.83 11.78 -7.51
CA ILE A 19 18.34 10.61 -6.81
C ILE A 19 17.45 11.21 -5.73
N CYS A 20 16.24 11.59 -6.12
CA CYS A 20 15.16 11.80 -5.16
C CYS A 20 14.77 10.43 -4.65
N PHE A 21 15.34 10.03 -3.52
CA PHE A 21 14.73 9.01 -2.68
C PHE A 21 13.78 9.74 -1.73
N THR A 22 12.61 10.13 -2.23
CA THR A 22 11.49 10.26 -1.30
C THR A 22 11.06 8.83 -1.00
N MET A 23 11.38 8.35 0.21
CA MET A 23 10.65 7.20 0.73
C MET A 23 9.15 7.53 0.61
N LEU A 24 8.32 6.55 0.24
CA LEU A 24 6.92 6.63 0.69
C LEU A 24 6.99 6.92 2.19
N PRO A 25 6.26 7.92 2.69
CA PRO A 25 6.43 8.39 4.05
C PRO A 25 6.39 7.21 5.01
N SER A 26 7.49 7.00 5.75
CA SER A 26 7.45 6.15 6.93
C SER A 26 6.43 6.76 7.88
N VAL A 27 5.51 5.94 8.34
CA VAL A 27 4.45 6.34 9.28
C VAL A 27 5.08 7.03 10.48
N GLN A 28 4.82 8.32 10.63
CA GLN A 28 5.11 9.06 11.86
C GLN A 28 3.88 9.85 12.29
N THR A 29 3.69 9.80 13.61
CA THR A 29 2.68 10.43 14.45
C THR A 29 2.21 11.81 13.99
N PHE A 30 0.90 11.99 13.88
CA PHE A 30 0.26 13.28 13.65
C PHE A 30 0.65 14.30 14.72
N ASN A 31 1.34 15.36 14.29
CA ASN A 31 1.11 16.68 14.87
C ASN A 31 -0.17 17.26 14.22
N SER A 32 -0.81 18.21 14.89
CA SER A 32 -1.97 18.96 14.38
C SER A 32 -1.83 19.37 12.90
N GLU A 33 -2.94 19.35 12.16
CA GLU A 33 -3.04 19.80 10.76
C GLU A 33 -2.26 21.11 10.52
N ALA A 34 -1.38 21.11 9.51
CA ALA A 34 -0.52 22.23 9.21
C ALA A 34 -1.34 23.40 8.65
N ALA A 35 -1.05 24.61 9.10
CA ALA A 35 -1.77 25.80 8.69
C ALA A 35 -0.97 26.63 7.67
N ALA A 36 -1.69 27.39 6.84
CA ALA A 36 -1.07 28.43 6.02
C ALA A 36 -0.25 29.39 6.90
N GLY A 37 1.02 29.59 6.54
CA GLY A 37 2.01 30.36 7.31
C GLY A 37 3.00 29.51 8.08
N ASP A 38 2.71 28.22 8.31
CA ASP A 38 3.64 27.32 8.97
C ASP A 38 4.90 27.12 8.15
N LYS A 39 6.06 27.08 8.83
CA LYS A 39 7.38 26.92 8.23
C LYS A 39 8.06 25.68 8.77
N TYR A 40 8.38 24.76 7.86
CA TYR A 40 9.13 23.54 8.14
C TYR A 40 10.55 23.70 7.59
N VAL A 41 11.54 23.36 8.41
CA VAL A 41 12.97 23.48 8.08
C VAL A 41 13.57 22.09 8.04
N VAL A 42 14.35 21.82 7.01
CA VAL A 42 15.06 20.56 6.83
C VAL A 42 16.57 20.78 6.76
N ASP A 43 17.34 19.85 7.29
CA ASP A 43 18.80 19.82 7.28
C ASP A 43 19.31 18.39 7.50
N SER A 44 20.55 18.22 7.95
CA SER A 44 21.12 16.89 8.22
C SER A 44 20.53 16.17 9.43
N ASP A 45 19.93 16.90 10.37
CA ASP A 45 19.37 16.35 11.61
C ASP A 45 17.89 16.02 11.44
N THR A 46 17.14 16.88 10.74
CA THR A 46 15.74 16.64 10.35
C THR A 46 15.64 16.76 8.84
N ASN A 47 15.74 15.64 8.13
CA ASN A 47 15.92 15.65 6.69
C ASN A 47 14.60 15.72 5.89
N GLN A 48 13.44 15.57 6.53
CA GLN A 48 12.15 15.59 5.84
C GLN A 48 11.01 16.12 6.72
N HIS A 49 10.08 16.82 6.09
CA HIS A 49 8.72 17.06 6.60
C HIS A 49 7.72 16.89 5.46
N PHE A 50 6.64 16.18 5.72
CA PHE A 50 5.54 16.01 4.78
C PHE A 50 4.20 16.06 5.53
N GLY A 51 3.10 16.25 4.80
CA GLY A 51 1.76 16.27 5.38
C GLY A 51 0.74 16.95 4.48
N TYR A 52 -0.34 17.42 5.09
CA TYR A 52 -1.46 18.11 4.43
C TYR A 52 -1.66 19.50 5.00
N SER A 53 -2.11 20.42 4.15
CA SER A 53 -2.60 21.75 4.54
C SER A 53 -3.54 22.27 3.45
N ASP A 54 -4.69 22.83 3.81
CA ASP A 54 -5.71 23.31 2.87
C ASP A 54 -6.06 22.26 1.78
N ASP A 55 -6.20 20.97 2.16
CA ASP A 55 -6.45 19.81 1.30
C ASP A 55 -5.32 19.41 0.33
N TYR A 56 -4.20 20.15 0.29
CA TYR A 56 -3.04 19.82 -0.56
C TYR A 56 -1.90 19.20 0.23
N THR A 57 -1.24 18.23 -0.39
CA THR A 57 0.00 17.66 0.13
C THR A 57 1.12 18.70 0.18
N TYR A 58 2.05 18.52 1.12
CA TYR A 58 3.35 19.14 1.10
C TYR A 58 4.43 18.12 1.45
N ASP A 59 5.60 18.29 0.86
CA ASP A 59 6.80 17.50 1.15
C ASP A 59 8.02 18.38 0.93
N VAL A 60 8.85 18.50 1.96
CA VAL A 60 10.14 19.16 1.92
C VAL A 60 11.18 18.19 2.41
N TRP A 61 12.24 18.04 1.64
CA TRP A 61 13.31 17.09 1.94
C TRP A 61 14.67 17.69 1.62
N PHE A 62 15.68 17.29 2.40
CA PHE A 62 17.06 17.70 2.23
C PHE A 62 18.00 16.54 2.52
N GLU A 63 18.97 16.32 1.66
CA GLU A 63 20.10 15.43 1.92
C GLU A 63 21.40 16.20 1.77
N GLY A 64 22.27 16.04 2.75
CA GLY A 64 23.56 16.71 2.73
C GLY A 64 24.26 16.68 4.09
N GLN A 65 25.56 17.00 4.06
CA GLN A 65 26.38 17.14 5.26
C GLN A 65 26.65 18.64 5.48
N GLY A 66 25.67 19.34 6.03
CA GLY A 66 25.63 20.79 6.22
C GLY A 66 24.81 21.53 5.15
N GLY A 67 24.32 22.72 5.47
CA GLY A 67 23.29 23.41 4.68
C GLY A 67 21.89 23.18 5.27
N SER A 68 20.87 23.72 4.61
CA SER A 68 19.47 23.54 5.03
C SER A 68 18.50 23.90 3.91
N GLY A 69 17.24 23.54 4.10
CA GLY A 69 16.11 23.92 3.26
C GLY A 69 14.90 24.25 4.11
N SER A 70 13.87 24.83 3.50
CA SER A 70 12.59 25.04 4.16
C SER A 70 11.46 25.18 3.17
N ILE A 71 10.26 24.85 3.64
CA ILE A 71 8.99 25.19 3.00
C ILE A 71 8.16 26.03 3.97
N THR A 72 7.58 27.11 3.49
CA THR A 72 6.54 27.87 4.18
C THR A 72 5.24 27.69 3.43
N LEU A 73 4.22 27.17 4.11
CA LEU A 73 2.93 26.86 3.50
C LEU A 73 2.16 28.16 3.24
N GLY A 74 1.57 28.27 2.06
CA GLY A 74 0.63 29.33 1.70
C GLY A 74 -0.81 28.83 1.73
N GLN A 75 -1.75 29.72 1.44
CA GLN A 75 -3.16 29.34 1.24
C GLN A 75 -3.31 28.44 0.00
N GLN A 76 -4.27 27.51 0.03
CA GLN A 76 -4.43 26.49 -1.00
C GLN A 76 -3.10 25.74 -1.20
N ALA A 77 -2.70 25.45 -2.43
CA ALA A 77 -1.45 24.76 -2.74
C ALA A 77 -0.22 25.69 -2.82
N ALA A 78 -0.36 27.00 -2.58
CA ALA A 78 0.77 27.94 -2.65
C ALA A 78 1.83 27.60 -1.60
N PHE A 79 3.09 27.91 -1.88
CA PHE A 79 4.19 27.73 -0.92
C PHE A 79 5.41 28.56 -1.28
N LYS A 80 6.27 28.77 -0.29
CA LYS A 80 7.60 29.33 -0.50
C LYS A 80 8.66 28.34 -0.06
N ALA A 81 9.51 27.93 -0.99
CA ALA A 81 10.69 27.12 -0.73
C ALA A 81 11.95 28.00 -0.68
N GLU A 82 12.84 27.75 0.28
CA GLU A 82 14.15 28.41 0.39
C GLU A 82 15.19 27.34 0.70
N TRP A 83 16.31 27.31 -0.02
CA TRP A 83 17.34 26.31 0.20
C TRP A 83 18.76 26.87 0.14
N ASN A 84 19.63 26.25 0.93
CA ASN A 84 21.07 26.40 0.91
C ASN A 84 21.73 25.02 0.87
N ALA A 85 21.93 24.51 -0.33
CA ALA A 85 22.45 23.18 -0.62
C ALA A 85 23.74 23.25 -1.44
N THR A 86 24.59 24.26 -1.29
CA THR A 86 25.81 24.45 -2.14
C THR A 86 26.94 23.42 -1.96
N LEU A 87 26.92 22.58 -0.93
CA LEU A 87 28.01 21.65 -0.65
C LEU A 87 28.00 20.42 -1.58
N PRO A 88 29.13 19.70 -1.71
CA PRO A 88 29.23 18.43 -2.44
C PRO A 88 28.09 17.45 -2.14
N ASN A 89 27.39 17.01 -3.20
CA ASN A 89 26.29 16.05 -3.17
C ASN A 89 25.05 16.46 -2.37
N ASN A 90 24.93 17.72 -1.94
CA ASN A 90 23.72 18.17 -1.29
C ASN A 90 22.56 18.27 -2.28
N SER A 91 21.38 17.85 -1.83
CA SER A 91 20.13 17.88 -2.58
C SER A 91 19.00 18.42 -1.71
N PHE A 92 18.07 19.12 -2.34
CA PHE A 92 16.89 19.70 -1.72
C PHE A 92 15.71 19.56 -2.68
N LEU A 93 14.54 19.27 -2.14
CA LEU A 93 13.27 19.44 -2.83
C LEU A 93 12.23 20.05 -1.90
N ALA A 94 11.31 20.81 -2.49
CA ALA A 94 10.05 21.17 -1.86
C ALA A 94 8.94 21.11 -2.90
N ARG A 95 7.86 20.40 -2.58
CA ARG A 95 6.70 20.22 -3.44
C ARG A 95 5.39 20.37 -2.67
N ARG A 96 4.36 20.81 -3.39
CA ARG A 96 2.96 20.75 -2.97
C ARG A 96 2.06 20.40 -4.15
N GLY A 97 0.94 19.76 -3.89
CA GLY A 97 -0.07 19.48 -4.91
C GLY A 97 -1.12 18.48 -4.45
N GLU A 98 -1.71 17.81 -5.43
CA GLU A 98 -2.86 16.93 -5.25
C GLU A 98 -2.40 15.47 -5.12
N ASP A 99 -2.97 14.76 -4.14
CA ASP A 99 -2.90 13.30 -4.04
C ASP A 99 -4.09 12.69 -4.81
N PHE A 100 -3.81 11.79 -5.74
CA PHE A 100 -4.80 11.07 -6.55
C PHE A 100 -5.10 9.67 -6.01
N SER A 101 -4.45 9.30 -4.90
CA SER A 101 -4.65 8.09 -4.10
C SER A 101 -4.60 6.80 -4.91
N LEU A 102 -3.85 6.80 -6.02
CA LEU A 102 -3.76 5.67 -6.96
C LEU A 102 -5.13 5.23 -7.50
N SER A 103 -6.13 6.11 -7.54
CA SER A 103 -7.51 5.71 -7.82
C SER A 103 -7.78 5.29 -9.27
N HIS A 104 -7.01 5.82 -10.23
CA HIS A 104 -7.17 5.54 -11.67
C HIS A 104 -5.81 5.56 -12.37
N MET A 105 -5.70 4.95 -13.56
CA MET A 105 -4.50 5.10 -14.38
C MET A 105 -4.30 6.57 -14.75
N ALA A 106 -3.06 7.02 -14.84
CA ALA A 106 -2.76 8.41 -15.18
C ALA A 106 -3.37 8.86 -16.52
N THR A 107 -3.58 7.93 -17.46
CA THR A 107 -4.19 8.21 -18.78
C THR A 107 -5.71 8.10 -18.80
N ASP A 108 -6.35 7.61 -17.74
CA ASP A 108 -7.82 7.59 -17.62
C ASP A 108 -8.40 8.98 -17.34
N TYR A 109 -7.60 9.87 -16.74
CA TYR A 109 -8.00 11.25 -16.52
C TYR A 109 -8.11 11.98 -17.85
N ASP A 110 -9.36 12.28 -18.24
CA ASP A 110 -9.67 13.07 -19.43
C ASP A 110 -8.88 14.38 -19.45
N TYR A 111 -8.82 15.04 -18.28
CA TYR A 111 -8.16 16.31 -18.09
C TYR A 111 -7.52 16.42 -16.69
N ILE A 112 -6.25 16.82 -16.66
CA ILE A 112 -5.55 17.35 -15.49
C ILE A 112 -4.84 18.62 -15.94
N GLY A 113 -5.24 19.75 -15.36
CA GLY A 113 -4.68 21.07 -15.61
C GLY A 113 -3.98 21.62 -14.36
N LEU A 114 -2.86 22.30 -14.56
CA LEU A 114 -2.11 22.96 -13.50
C LEU A 114 -1.81 24.41 -13.88
N ASP A 115 -2.33 25.33 -13.09
CA ASP A 115 -2.11 26.77 -13.24
C ASP A 115 -1.20 27.30 -12.14
N TYR A 116 -0.04 27.85 -12.52
CA TYR A 116 0.98 28.24 -11.56
C TYR A 116 1.61 29.63 -11.84
N GLU A 117 2.11 30.27 -10.78
CA GLU A 117 2.95 31.47 -10.85
C GLU A 117 4.02 31.43 -9.77
N VAL A 118 5.30 31.51 -10.18
CA VAL A 118 6.46 31.33 -9.29
C VAL A 118 7.49 32.43 -9.52
N ASP A 119 7.94 33.08 -8.44
CA ASP A 119 9.22 33.80 -8.45
C ASP A 119 10.33 32.81 -8.13
N PHE A 120 10.88 32.20 -9.19
CA PHE A 120 11.94 31.20 -9.10
C PHE A 120 13.30 31.87 -9.27
N ARG A 121 14.08 31.92 -8.19
CA ARG A 121 15.40 32.58 -8.20
C ARG A 121 16.47 31.72 -7.61
N HIS A 122 17.65 31.99 -8.13
CA HIS A 122 18.87 31.33 -7.75
C HIS A 122 19.86 32.33 -7.16
N THR A 123 20.58 31.95 -6.11
CA THR A 123 21.48 32.86 -5.36
C THR A 123 22.95 32.43 -5.39
N ALA A 124 23.27 31.13 -5.39
CA ALA A 124 24.65 30.63 -5.49
C ALA A 124 24.72 29.22 -6.10
N ILE A 125 25.44 29.05 -7.23
CA ILE A 125 25.71 27.72 -7.82
C ILE A 125 27.17 27.40 -7.57
N ALA A 126 27.45 26.22 -7.01
CA ALA A 126 28.79 25.67 -6.96
C ALA A 126 29.06 24.87 -8.25
N ASN A 127 28.69 23.59 -8.26
CA ASN A 127 28.71 22.70 -9.43
C ASN A 127 27.33 22.04 -9.59
N GLY A 128 26.29 22.83 -9.35
CA GLY A 128 24.93 22.37 -9.13
C GLY A 128 23.93 22.75 -10.20
N SER A 129 22.66 22.56 -9.87
CA SER A 129 21.51 22.94 -10.70
C SER A 129 20.31 23.24 -9.83
N ALA A 130 19.29 23.83 -10.45
CA ALA A 130 17.97 23.96 -9.85
C ALA A 130 16.91 23.73 -10.93
N CYS A 131 15.78 23.13 -10.55
CA CYS A 131 14.70 22.77 -11.46
C CYS A 131 13.35 23.20 -10.89
N LEU A 132 12.44 23.61 -11.78
CA LEU A 132 11.03 23.83 -11.49
C LEU A 132 10.21 22.95 -12.43
N SER A 133 9.46 22.01 -11.85
CA SER A 133 8.77 20.96 -12.58
C SER A 133 7.38 20.67 -12.01
N VAL A 134 6.46 20.20 -12.85
CA VAL A 134 5.42 19.30 -12.35
C VAL A 134 6.08 17.95 -12.10
N TYR A 135 5.81 17.35 -10.96
CA TYR A 135 6.47 16.16 -10.46
C TYR A 135 5.46 15.23 -9.80
N GLY A 136 5.68 13.93 -9.94
CA GLY A 136 4.96 12.93 -9.17
C GLY A 136 5.29 11.50 -9.56
N TRP A 137 4.49 10.59 -9.03
CA TRP A 137 4.67 9.15 -9.22
C TRP A 137 3.48 8.48 -9.88
N MET A 138 3.76 7.37 -10.57
CA MET A 138 2.75 6.40 -10.99
C MET A 138 3.22 5.01 -10.58
N GLN A 139 2.32 4.19 -10.03
CA GLN A 139 2.62 2.81 -9.62
C GLN A 139 1.40 1.91 -9.76
N ASN A 140 1.59 0.60 -9.73
CA ASN A 140 0.48 -0.33 -9.55
C ASN A 140 0.12 -0.45 -8.06
N HIS A 141 -1.08 -0.94 -7.77
CA HIS A 141 -1.56 -1.14 -6.39
C HIS A 141 -0.67 -2.12 -5.60
N GLU A 142 -0.09 -3.11 -6.27
CA GLU A 142 0.95 -3.94 -5.66
C GLU A 142 2.31 -3.24 -5.70
N HIS A 143 2.84 -2.93 -4.50
CA HIS A 143 4.17 -2.35 -4.34
C HIS A 143 5.29 -3.25 -4.91
N SER A 144 5.03 -4.52 -5.20
CA SER A 144 6.00 -5.49 -5.72
C SER A 144 5.98 -5.63 -7.24
N VAL A 145 4.99 -5.04 -7.94
CA VAL A 145 4.79 -5.21 -9.38
C VAL A 145 5.10 -3.92 -10.13
N ALA A 146 6.07 -4.00 -11.04
CA ALA A 146 6.40 -2.91 -11.96
C ALA A 146 5.18 -2.56 -12.86
N PRO A 147 5.02 -1.28 -13.28
CA PRO A 147 6.05 -0.25 -13.28
C PRO A 147 5.93 0.79 -12.15
N PHE A 148 7.06 1.10 -11.51
CA PHE A 148 7.26 2.32 -10.75
C PHE A 148 7.79 3.42 -11.68
N ILE A 149 7.02 4.48 -11.84
CA ILE A 149 7.30 5.57 -12.76
C ILE A 149 7.41 6.87 -11.96
N GLU A 150 8.58 7.49 -12.01
CA GLU A 150 8.80 8.85 -11.54
C GLU A 150 8.73 9.79 -12.74
N TYR A 151 7.91 10.84 -12.71
CA TYR A 151 7.72 11.69 -13.88
C TYR A 151 7.99 13.17 -13.61
N PHE A 152 8.45 13.87 -14.66
CA PHE A 152 8.82 15.28 -14.61
C PHE A 152 8.31 16.01 -15.86
N ILE A 153 7.58 17.12 -15.67
CA ILE A 153 7.29 18.11 -16.71
C ILE A 153 8.05 19.39 -16.34
N ILE A 154 9.23 19.58 -16.92
CA ILE A 154 10.18 20.62 -16.53
C ILE A 154 9.91 21.93 -17.28
N GLU A 155 9.58 22.98 -16.52
CA GLU A 155 9.21 24.30 -17.05
C GLU A 155 10.35 25.31 -17.00
N ASN A 156 11.21 25.21 -15.98
CA ASN A 156 12.38 26.06 -15.82
C ASN A 156 13.53 25.31 -15.14
N TRP A 157 14.76 25.75 -15.39
CA TRP A 157 15.95 25.23 -14.72
C TRP A 157 17.09 26.25 -14.76
N VAL A 158 18.06 26.07 -13.88
CA VAL A 158 19.30 26.84 -13.86
C VAL A 158 20.48 25.90 -14.05
N ASP A 159 21.41 26.31 -14.91
CA ASP A 159 22.63 25.61 -15.36
C ASP A 159 22.44 24.27 -16.07
N TRP A 160 21.77 23.29 -15.46
CA TRP A 160 21.60 21.95 -16.02
C TRP A 160 20.14 21.49 -15.96
N CYS A 161 19.74 20.71 -16.96
CA CYS A 161 18.51 19.93 -16.96
C CYS A 161 18.79 18.53 -17.51
N PRO A 162 18.00 17.52 -17.11
CA PRO A 162 18.05 16.20 -17.72
C PRO A 162 17.90 16.26 -19.23
N ASP A 163 18.67 15.45 -19.95
CA ASP A 163 18.52 15.28 -21.39
C ASP A 163 18.93 13.88 -21.84
N ALA A 164 18.19 13.32 -22.80
CA ALA A 164 18.49 12.05 -23.44
C ALA A 164 18.02 12.04 -24.90
N LYS A 165 18.17 10.90 -25.58
CA LYS A 165 17.55 10.70 -26.89
C LYS A 165 16.03 10.70 -26.70
N GLY A 166 15.35 11.62 -27.39
CA GLY A 166 13.93 11.86 -27.22
C GLY A 166 13.27 12.37 -28.49
N LYS A 167 12.01 12.77 -28.38
CA LYS A 167 11.17 13.32 -29.45
C LYS A 167 10.64 14.69 -29.06
N MET A 168 10.42 15.58 -30.02
CA MET A 168 9.73 16.85 -29.77
C MET A 168 8.22 16.65 -29.92
N VAL A 169 7.44 17.23 -29.01
CA VAL A 169 5.99 17.32 -29.05
C VAL A 169 5.55 18.77 -28.75
N THR A 170 4.40 19.15 -29.27
CA THR A 170 3.79 20.45 -29.01
C THR A 170 2.62 20.28 -28.05
N ILE A 171 2.71 20.86 -26.85
CA ILE A 171 1.65 20.85 -25.83
C ILE A 171 1.50 22.29 -25.32
N ASP A 172 0.26 22.75 -25.11
CA ASP A 172 -0.06 24.14 -24.73
C ASP A 172 0.61 25.20 -25.63
N GLY A 173 0.74 24.89 -26.92
CA GLY A 173 1.37 25.77 -27.91
C GLY A 173 2.89 25.93 -27.77
N ALA A 174 3.56 25.07 -26.99
CA ALA A 174 5.01 25.10 -26.79
C ALA A 174 5.67 23.75 -27.05
N GLU A 175 6.94 23.81 -27.44
CA GLU A 175 7.74 22.62 -27.70
C GLU A 175 8.29 22.03 -26.40
N TYR A 176 8.07 20.73 -26.23
CA TYR A 176 8.64 19.89 -25.18
C TYR A 176 9.44 18.75 -25.81
N LYS A 177 10.63 18.49 -25.25
CA LYS A 177 11.37 17.27 -25.56
C LYS A 177 10.96 16.18 -24.58
N ILE A 178 10.33 15.13 -25.09
CA ILE A 178 9.98 13.94 -24.31
C ILE A 178 11.05 12.87 -24.43
N PHE A 179 11.43 12.27 -23.31
CA PHE A 179 12.30 11.09 -23.26
C PHE A 179 12.06 10.29 -21.98
N LYS A 180 12.52 9.04 -21.98
CA LYS A 180 12.55 8.19 -20.80
C LYS A 180 13.94 7.67 -20.50
N VAL A 181 14.21 7.42 -19.24
CA VAL A 181 15.41 6.73 -18.75
C VAL A 181 14.97 5.58 -17.86
N GLU A 182 15.64 4.45 -17.95
CA GLU A 182 15.36 3.27 -17.14
C GLU A 182 16.63 2.92 -16.36
N PHE A 183 16.50 2.66 -15.06
CA PHE A 183 17.58 2.21 -14.20
C PHE A 183 17.07 1.21 -13.17
N LEU A 184 18.00 0.48 -12.56
CA LEU A 184 17.71 -0.40 -11.44
C LEU A 184 18.03 0.35 -10.15
N ASP A 185 17.09 0.34 -9.22
CA ASP A 185 17.28 0.92 -7.89
C ASP A 185 16.66 0.01 -6.82
N MET A 186 17.00 0.22 -5.56
CA MET A 186 16.49 -0.57 -4.45
C MET A 186 15.05 -0.15 -4.12
N GLY A 187 14.08 -1.05 -4.23
CA GLY A 187 12.72 -0.86 -3.72
C GLY A 187 12.68 -0.81 -2.19
N ILE A 188 11.54 -0.38 -1.66
CA ILE A 188 11.29 -0.25 -0.21
C ILE A 188 11.45 -1.60 0.53
N ASP A 189 11.22 -2.71 -0.16
CA ASP A 189 11.43 -4.08 0.32
C ASP A 189 12.89 -4.56 0.29
N GLY A 190 13.83 -3.70 -0.15
CA GLY A 190 15.24 -4.05 -0.30
C GLY A 190 15.58 -4.81 -1.60
N SER A 191 14.61 -5.09 -2.48
CA SER A 191 14.85 -5.72 -3.79
C SER A 191 15.26 -4.70 -4.85
N TYR A 192 16.00 -5.07 -5.90
CA TYR A 192 16.26 -4.14 -7.00
C TYR A 192 15.07 -4.09 -7.96
N LYS A 193 14.39 -2.94 -8.03
CA LYS A 193 13.26 -2.66 -8.93
C LYS A 193 13.71 -1.83 -10.13
N SER A 194 13.09 -2.08 -11.28
CA SER A 194 13.27 -1.23 -12.46
C SER A 194 12.42 0.02 -12.28
N ILE A 195 13.08 1.16 -12.06
CA ILE A 195 12.44 2.47 -12.01
C ILE A 195 12.53 3.10 -13.40
N LYS A 196 11.40 3.63 -13.86
CA LYS A 196 11.31 4.41 -15.10
C LYS A 196 11.18 5.88 -14.76
N ARG A 197 11.98 6.73 -15.41
CA ARG A 197 11.83 8.18 -15.34
C ARG A 197 11.31 8.74 -16.65
N TYR A 198 10.17 9.42 -16.61
CA TYR A 198 9.58 10.06 -17.78
C TYR A 198 9.76 11.57 -17.70
N TYR A 199 10.18 12.16 -18.82
CA TYR A 199 10.47 13.58 -18.90
C TYR A 199 9.69 14.22 -20.03
N SER A 200 9.19 15.42 -19.77
CA SER A 200 8.80 16.43 -20.74
C SER A 200 9.58 17.71 -20.43
N VAL A 201 10.58 18.06 -21.22
CA VAL A 201 11.43 19.25 -20.97
C VAL A 201 11.06 20.38 -21.91
N ARG A 202 10.55 21.49 -21.36
CA ARG A 202 10.14 22.65 -22.15
C ARG A 202 11.34 23.31 -22.84
N GLN A 203 11.22 23.64 -24.12
CA GLN A 203 12.32 24.25 -24.87
C GLN A 203 12.45 25.77 -24.65
N SER A 204 11.37 26.41 -24.22
CA SER A 204 11.33 27.84 -23.85
C SER A 204 10.96 27.99 -22.37
N LYS A 205 11.95 28.22 -21.51
CA LYS A 205 11.81 28.35 -20.05
C LYS A 205 10.73 29.36 -19.66
N ARG A 206 9.92 29.02 -18.65
CA ARG A 206 8.96 29.93 -18.01
C ARG A 206 8.72 29.55 -16.55
N SER A 207 8.22 30.48 -15.75
CA SER A 207 7.88 30.26 -14.33
C SER A 207 6.44 30.61 -14.00
N SER A 208 5.58 30.68 -15.01
CA SER A 208 4.14 30.85 -14.83
C SER A 208 3.36 30.41 -16.08
N GLY A 209 2.11 30.04 -15.88
CA GLY A 209 1.17 29.70 -16.96
C GLY A 209 0.32 28.47 -16.64
N HIS A 210 -0.42 28.03 -17.66
CA HIS A 210 -1.17 26.78 -17.63
C HIS A 210 -0.33 25.62 -18.20
N ILE A 211 -0.48 24.43 -17.61
CA ILE A 211 0.07 23.16 -18.08
C ILE A 211 -1.06 22.14 -18.13
N THR A 212 -1.31 21.56 -19.30
CA THR A 212 -2.23 20.42 -19.46
C THR A 212 -1.47 19.12 -19.17
N VAL A 213 -1.36 18.75 -17.89
CA VAL A 213 -0.60 17.57 -17.41
C VAL A 213 -1.05 16.29 -18.11
N SER A 214 -2.36 16.09 -18.29
CA SER A 214 -2.92 14.92 -18.98
C SER A 214 -2.44 14.78 -20.43
N ASP A 215 -2.13 15.89 -21.14
CA ASP A 215 -1.61 15.84 -22.50
C ASP A 215 -0.16 15.34 -22.55
N HIS A 216 0.62 15.59 -21.50
CA HIS A 216 1.96 15.00 -21.35
C HIS A 216 1.88 13.49 -21.13
N PHE A 217 0.94 13.04 -20.29
CA PHE A 217 0.70 11.62 -20.05
C PHE A 217 0.29 10.90 -21.34
N LYS A 218 -0.66 11.47 -22.09
CA LYS A 218 -1.06 10.97 -23.42
C LYS A 218 0.09 10.99 -24.42
N ALA A 219 0.96 12.00 -24.39
CA ALA A 219 2.12 12.05 -25.28
C ALA A 219 3.14 10.92 -24.99
N TRP A 220 3.35 10.58 -23.71
CA TRP A 220 4.20 9.45 -23.32
C TRP A 220 3.60 8.11 -23.70
N GLU A 221 2.31 7.90 -23.45
CA GLU A 221 1.58 6.70 -23.85
C GLU A 221 1.58 6.49 -25.38
N ASN A 222 1.42 7.56 -26.15
CA ASN A 222 1.49 7.52 -27.63
C ASN A 222 2.87 7.10 -28.17
N GLU A 223 3.95 7.25 -27.40
CA GLU A 223 5.27 6.70 -27.73
C GLU A 223 5.41 5.22 -27.32
N GLY A 224 4.33 4.60 -26.82
CA GLY A 224 4.28 3.22 -26.35
C GLY A 224 4.93 3.02 -24.98
N TRP A 225 5.00 4.07 -24.16
CA TRP A 225 5.56 3.95 -22.81
C TRP A 225 4.48 3.43 -21.86
N ALA A 226 4.84 2.49 -20.99
CA ALA A 226 3.91 1.95 -20.02
C ALA A 226 3.47 3.04 -19.04
N MET A 227 2.17 3.10 -18.75
CA MET A 227 1.56 3.99 -17.76
C MET A 227 1.07 3.17 -16.55
N ALA A 228 0.79 3.82 -15.42
CA ALA A 228 0.30 3.18 -14.19
C ALA A 228 -0.67 4.10 -13.43
N TYR A 229 -1.16 3.65 -12.27
CA TYR A 229 -2.06 4.43 -11.41
C TYR A 229 -1.36 5.67 -10.89
N LEU A 230 -2.06 6.81 -10.96
CA LEU A 230 -1.50 8.12 -10.62
C LEU A 230 -1.47 8.30 -9.10
N SER A 231 -0.28 8.47 -8.54
CA SER A 231 -0.09 8.75 -7.11
C SER A 231 -0.42 10.22 -6.82
N ASP A 232 0.32 11.13 -7.44
CA ASP A 232 0.25 12.55 -7.13
C ASP A 232 0.59 13.41 -8.33
N VAL A 233 0.09 14.65 -8.32
CA VAL A 233 0.50 15.72 -9.23
C VAL A 233 0.89 16.93 -8.39
N THR A 234 2.19 17.23 -8.36
CA THR A 234 2.74 18.32 -7.55
C THR A 234 3.53 19.31 -8.38
N LEU A 235 3.66 20.56 -7.92
CA LEU A 235 4.67 21.48 -8.41
C LEU A 235 5.88 21.41 -7.47
N CYS A 236 7.05 21.12 -8.02
CA CYS A 236 8.28 20.86 -7.27
C CYS A 236 9.38 21.87 -7.64
N ALA A 237 10.05 22.39 -6.62
CA ALA A 237 11.29 23.13 -6.74
C ALA A 237 12.44 22.29 -6.18
N GLU A 238 13.40 21.96 -7.04
CA GLU A 238 14.54 21.10 -6.71
C GLU A 238 15.85 21.90 -6.79
N GLY A 239 16.78 21.61 -5.89
CA GLY A 239 18.10 22.22 -5.83
C GLY A 239 19.19 21.20 -5.53
N TYR A 240 20.12 21.01 -6.46
CA TYR A 240 21.28 20.16 -6.28
C TYR A 240 22.55 21.02 -6.24
N GLN A 241 23.38 20.91 -5.21
CA GLN A 241 24.62 21.69 -5.06
C GLN A 241 24.44 23.20 -5.30
N SER A 242 23.30 23.75 -4.86
CA SER A 242 22.82 25.08 -5.21
C SER A 242 22.10 25.75 -4.03
N SER A 243 21.93 27.07 -4.05
CA SER A 243 21.09 27.82 -3.09
C SER A 243 20.15 28.77 -3.82
N GLY A 244 18.89 28.83 -3.42
CA GLY A 244 17.88 29.64 -4.09
C GLY A 244 16.56 29.71 -3.33
N TYR A 245 15.54 30.23 -4.01
CA TYR A 245 14.18 30.19 -3.51
C TYR A 245 13.17 30.06 -4.65
N ALA A 246 12.03 29.47 -4.35
CA ALA A 246 10.86 29.40 -5.20
C ALA A 246 9.66 29.93 -4.40
N ASP A 247 9.17 31.11 -4.74
CA ASP A 247 7.95 31.67 -4.14
C ASP A 247 6.77 31.40 -5.08
N VAL A 248 6.08 30.29 -4.83
CA VAL A 248 4.91 29.82 -5.58
C VAL A 248 3.69 30.58 -5.08
N LYS A 249 3.35 31.67 -5.77
CA LYS A 249 2.27 32.59 -5.42
C LYS A 249 0.90 32.07 -5.80
N LYS A 250 0.85 31.23 -6.84
CA LYS A 250 -0.35 30.56 -7.34
C LYS A 250 0.02 29.13 -7.68
N LEU A 251 -0.81 28.20 -7.23
CA LEU A 251 -0.83 26.82 -7.67
C LEU A 251 -2.28 26.33 -7.55
N ASN A 252 -2.92 26.10 -8.69
CA ASN A 252 -4.25 25.53 -8.78
C ASN A 252 -4.15 24.27 -9.64
N ILE A 253 -4.76 23.20 -9.16
CA ILE A 253 -4.82 21.92 -9.88
C ILE A 253 -6.29 21.63 -10.09
N ASP A 254 -6.70 21.58 -11.36
CA ASP A 254 -8.07 21.29 -11.77
C ASP A 254 -8.05 20.00 -12.56
N TYR A 255 -8.87 19.02 -12.19
CA TYR A 255 -8.98 17.77 -12.91
C TYR A 255 -10.43 17.36 -13.07
N THR A 256 -10.71 16.68 -14.16
CA THR A 256 -11.95 15.91 -14.28
C THR A 256 -11.62 14.52 -13.77
N THR A 257 -12.29 14.09 -12.71
CA THR A 257 -12.32 12.66 -12.42
C THR A 257 -12.85 11.96 -13.68
N PRO A 258 -12.21 10.87 -14.12
CA PRO A 258 -12.80 10.06 -15.17
C PRO A 258 -14.24 9.81 -14.77
N ILE A 259 -15.20 10.18 -15.63
CA ILE A 259 -16.55 9.63 -15.45
C ILE A 259 -16.31 8.14 -15.58
N PRO A 260 -16.66 7.31 -14.58
CA PRO A 260 -16.55 5.87 -14.77
C PRO A 260 -17.28 5.58 -16.07
N GLN A 261 -16.58 5.17 -17.13
CA GLN A 261 -17.24 4.64 -18.31
C GLN A 261 -17.90 3.37 -17.80
N PRO A 262 -19.23 3.33 -17.64
CA PRO A 262 -19.87 2.10 -17.24
C PRO A 262 -19.99 1.31 -18.54
N GLU A 263 -19.05 0.42 -18.79
CA GLU A 263 -19.56 -0.94 -18.86
C GLU A 263 -19.56 -1.38 -17.40
N PRO A 264 -20.73 -1.52 -16.74
CA PRO A 264 -20.71 -2.16 -15.44
C PRO A 264 -20.09 -3.52 -15.67
N GLU A 265 -18.96 -3.80 -15.02
CA GLU A 265 -18.67 -5.19 -14.72
C GLU A 265 -19.94 -5.69 -14.03
N PRO A 266 -20.56 -6.76 -14.56
CA PRO A 266 -21.79 -7.23 -13.97
C PRO A 266 -21.49 -7.51 -12.50
N VAL A 267 -22.20 -6.82 -11.59
CA VAL A 267 -22.25 -7.18 -10.18
C VAL A 267 -22.38 -8.70 -10.15
N LEU A 268 -21.47 -9.37 -9.46
CA LEU A 268 -21.50 -10.83 -9.37
C LEU A 268 -22.84 -11.19 -8.73
N GLU A 269 -23.74 -11.71 -9.54
CA GLU A 269 -25.01 -12.22 -9.04
C GLU A 269 -24.77 -13.64 -8.54
N PRO A 270 -25.29 -14.01 -7.35
CA PRO A 270 -25.10 -15.35 -6.85
C PRO A 270 -25.84 -16.35 -7.75
N ASP A 271 -25.28 -17.55 -7.87
CA ASP A 271 -25.90 -18.65 -8.60
C ASP A 271 -27.20 -19.15 -7.92
N GLU A 272 -27.82 -20.19 -8.49
CA GLU A 272 -29.05 -20.78 -7.92
C GLU A 272 -28.88 -21.35 -6.50
N ASN A 273 -27.65 -21.62 -6.07
CA ASN A 273 -27.32 -22.10 -4.73
C ASN A 273 -27.00 -20.94 -3.77
N GLY A 274 -26.93 -19.72 -4.28
CA GLY A 274 -26.55 -18.53 -3.52
C GLY A 274 -25.04 -18.30 -3.48
N HIS A 275 -24.27 -18.87 -4.41
CA HIS A 275 -22.81 -18.76 -4.46
C HIS A 275 -22.40 -17.67 -5.45
N TYR A 276 -21.66 -16.67 -4.97
CA TYR A 276 -21.03 -15.64 -5.81
C TYR A 276 -19.81 -16.21 -6.52
N ILE A 277 -18.99 -16.97 -5.79
CA ILE A 277 -17.82 -17.68 -6.30
C ILE A 277 -17.90 -19.13 -5.83
N ASN A 278 -17.61 -20.07 -6.73
CA ASN A 278 -17.52 -21.49 -6.46
C ASN A 278 -16.39 -22.09 -7.31
N GLU A 279 -15.15 -21.88 -6.85
CA GLU A 279 -13.95 -22.32 -7.54
C GLU A 279 -13.52 -23.71 -7.05
N LYS A 280 -13.34 -24.63 -8.01
CA LYS A 280 -12.96 -26.04 -7.78
C LYS A 280 -11.61 -26.39 -8.39
N PHE A 281 -10.92 -25.39 -8.93
CA PHE A 281 -9.59 -25.47 -9.52
C PHE A 281 -9.47 -26.51 -10.66
N GLU A 282 -10.56 -26.71 -11.41
CA GLU A 282 -10.59 -27.63 -12.55
C GLU A 282 -10.03 -27.00 -13.83
N SER A 283 -9.99 -25.66 -13.88
CA SER A 283 -9.44 -24.83 -14.95
C SER A 283 -8.09 -24.22 -14.56
N TYR A 284 -7.31 -23.80 -15.56
CA TYR A 284 -6.10 -22.99 -15.36
C TYR A 284 -6.39 -21.48 -15.38
N ASP A 285 -7.60 -21.12 -15.77
CA ASP A 285 -8.11 -19.75 -15.76
C ASP A 285 -8.77 -19.52 -14.40
N ILE A 286 -8.04 -18.87 -13.49
CA ILE A 286 -8.44 -18.63 -12.10
C ILE A 286 -8.05 -17.19 -11.72
N ASP A 287 -8.84 -16.56 -10.85
CA ASP A 287 -8.61 -15.20 -10.36
C ASP A 287 -7.67 -15.14 -9.13
N PHE A 288 -7.10 -16.29 -8.75
CA PHE A 288 -6.21 -16.42 -7.59
C PHE A 288 -4.76 -16.12 -7.95
N VAL A 289 -4.07 -15.45 -7.04
CA VAL A 289 -2.64 -15.14 -7.16
C VAL A 289 -1.85 -15.65 -5.95
N SER A 290 -0.54 -15.80 -6.13
CA SER A 290 0.36 -16.19 -5.05
C SER A 290 0.56 -15.05 -4.06
N ARG A 291 0.52 -15.35 -2.76
CA ARG A 291 0.82 -14.40 -1.69
C ARG A 291 2.23 -14.60 -1.14
N GLY A 292 3.02 -13.52 -1.09
CA GLY A 292 4.42 -13.56 -0.65
C GLY A 292 5.29 -14.37 -1.60
N ASP A 293 6.28 -15.11 -1.07
CA ASP A 293 7.18 -15.93 -1.90
C ASP A 293 6.56 -17.28 -2.35
N ALA A 294 5.29 -17.55 -2.02
CA ALA A 294 4.64 -18.79 -2.45
C ALA A 294 4.55 -18.88 -3.97
N LEU A 295 4.50 -20.11 -4.48
CA LEU A 295 4.14 -20.41 -5.86
C LEU A 295 2.82 -21.18 -5.85
N ILE A 296 1.96 -20.89 -6.82
CA ILE A 296 0.70 -21.60 -7.01
C ILE A 296 0.67 -22.35 -8.34
N ASP A 297 0.11 -23.56 -8.34
CA ASP A 297 -0.09 -24.35 -9.56
C ASP A 297 -1.31 -25.27 -9.44
N ILE A 298 -2.03 -25.43 -10.56
CA ILE A 298 -3.17 -26.34 -10.63
C ILE A 298 -2.68 -27.77 -10.82
N THR A 299 -2.94 -28.62 -9.84
CA THR A 299 -2.44 -29.99 -9.79
C THR A 299 -3.56 -31.02 -9.82
N SER A 300 -3.28 -32.21 -10.36
CA SER A 300 -4.15 -33.38 -10.27
C SER A 300 -3.61 -34.44 -9.31
N SER A 301 -2.66 -34.09 -8.45
CA SER A 301 -2.05 -35.03 -7.50
C SER A 301 -3.01 -35.41 -6.37
N VAL A 302 -3.84 -34.45 -5.97
CA VAL A 302 -4.84 -34.56 -4.91
C VAL A 302 -6.00 -33.63 -5.27
N SER A 303 -7.20 -33.95 -4.81
CA SER A 303 -8.39 -33.10 -4.92
C SER A 303 -9.36 -33.44 -3.80
N ASN A 304 -10.22 -32.49 -3.41
CA ASN A 304 -11.32 -32.71 -2.49
C ASN A 304 -12.59 -33.05 -3.27
N SER A 305 -12.92 -32.22 -4.26
CA SER A 305 -13.94 -32.53 -5.26
C SER A 305 -13.29 -32.56 -6.65
N GLY A 306 -14.04 -32.98 -7.68
CA GLY A 306 -13.49 -33.04 -9.04
C GLY A 306 -12.23 -33.91 -9.17
N ASN A 307 -11.25 -33.45 -9.96
CA ASN A 307 -10.00 -34.15 -10.26
C ASN A 307 -8.74 -33.31 -9.99
N LYS A 308 -8.89 -32.02 -9.66
CA LYS A 308 -7.76 -31.11 -9.46
C LYS A 308 -7.92 -30.30 -8.18
N SER A 309 -6.85 -29.65 -7.77
CA SER A 309 -6.81 -28.65 -6.69
C SER A 309 -5.69 -27.66 -6.96
N LEU A 310 -5.64 -26.57 -6.19
CA LEU A 310 -4.54 -25.62 -6.27
C LEU A 310 -3.46 -25.96 -5.23
N ALA A 311 -2.26 -26.23 -5.70
CA ALA A 311 -1.08 -26.39 -4.85
C ALA A 311 -0.50 -25.03 -4.50
N VAL A 312 -0.09 -24.86 -3.23
CA VAL A 312 0.61 -23.69 -2.71
C VAL A 312 1.93 -24.17 -2.13
N ILE A 313 3.03 -23.88 -2.84
CA ILE A 313 4.35 -24.47 -2.58
C ILE A 313 5.44 -23.43 -2.42
N GLY A 314 6.60 -23.85 -1.88
CA GLY A 314 7.78 -22.98 -1.79
C GLY A 314 7.63 -21.85 -0.77
N ARG A 315 6.77 -22.06 0.23
CA ARG A 315 6.47 -21.03 1.24
C ARG A 315 7.69 -20.77 2.13
N THR A 316 8.05 -19.50 2.31
CA THR A 316 9.17 -19.05 3.16
C THR A 316 8.69 -18.46 4.49
N GLU A 317 7.45 -17.95 4.52
CA GLU A 317 6.82 -17.39 5.71
C GLU A 317 5.42 -17.95 5.94
N PRO A 318 4.92 -17.98 7.20
CA PRO A 318 3.61 -18.57 7.54
C PRO A 318 2.39 -17.86 6.97
N TRP A 319 2.54 -16.58 6.59
CA TRP A 319 1.51 -15.78 5.93
C TRP A 319 1.56 -15.89 4.40
N ASN A 320 2.60 -16.48 3.82
CA ASN A 320 2.64 -16.79 2.39
C ASN A 320 1.54 -17.79 2.08
N GLY A 321 0.94 -17.70 0.90
CA GLY A 321 -0.25 -18.46 0.61
C GLY A 321 -0.79 -18.24 -0.79
N VAL A 322 -2.11 -18.31 -0.89
CA VAL A 322 -2.87 -17.95 -2.07
C VAL A 322 -3.92 -16.91 -1.67
N GLU A 323 -4.15 -15.94 -2.55
CA GLU A 323 -5.10 -14.85 -2.32
C GLU A 323 -5.98 -14.56 -3.54
N ILE A 324 -7.10 -13.90 -3.26
CA ILE A 324 -8.06 -13.38 -4.25
C ILE A 324 -8.58 -12.02 -3.77
N GLU A 325 -8.59 -11.04 -4.66
CA GLU A 325 -9.19 -9.72 -4.44
C GLU A 325 -10.72 -9.81 -4.60
N LEU A 326 -11.46 -9.14 -3.72
CA LEU A 326 -12.93 -9.14 -3.78
C LEU A 326 -13.45 -7.94 -4.56
N ASP A 327 -14.40 -8.20 -5.47
CA ASP A 327 -15.13 -7.14 -6.19
C ASP A 327 -15.85 -6.19 -5.19
N PRO A 328 -15.46 -4.90 -5.14
CA PRO A 328 -16.04 -3.94 -4.20
C PRO A 328 -17.50 -3.58 -4.51
N GLU A 329 -17.99 -3.82 -5.74
CA GLU A 329 -19.39 -3.58 -6.09
C GLU A 329 -20.32 -4.69 -5.57
N THR A 330 -19.79 -5.91 -5.40
CA THR A 330 -20.50 -7.06 -4.83
C THR A 330 -20.30 -7.16 -3.32
N PHE A 331 -19.05 -7.08 -2.83
CA PHE A 331 -18.68 -7.34 -1.44
C PHE A 331 -18.46 -6.04 -0.68
N LYS A 332 -19.43 -5.66 0.15
CA LYS A 332 -19.47 -4.36 0.82
C LYS A 332 -19.19 -4.44 2.31
N ALA A 333 -18.49 -3.44 2.83
CA ALA A 333 -18.35 -3.21 4.26
C ALA A 333 -19.71 -3.17 4.97
N GLY A 334 -19.78 -3.79 6.15
CA GLY A 334 -21.01 -3.91 6.96
C GLY A 334 -21.99 -4.99 6.49
N GLU A 335 -21.81 -5.57 5.30
CA GLU A 335 -22.66 -6.64 4.78
C GLU A 335 -22.15 -8.03 5.21
N THR A 336 -23.04 -9.02 5.22
CA THR A 336 -22.73 -10.39 5.70
C THR A 336 -22.76 -11.41 4.59
N TYR A 337 -21.71 -12.24 4.53
CA TYR A 337 -21.50 -13.27 3.52
C TYR A 337 -21.07 -14.59 4.18
N GLY A 338 -21.20 -15.68 3.43
CA GLY A 338 -20.63 -16.98 3.79
C GLY A 338 -19.35 -17.23 3.02
N PHE A 339 -18.30 -17.67 3.72
CA PHE A 339 -17.01 -18.02 3.11
C PHE A 339 -16.62 -19.45 3.46
N SER A 340 -16.03 -20.15 2.51
CA SER A 340 -15.45 -21.47 2.76
C SER A 340 -14.32 -21.82 1.81
N VAL A 341 -13.38 -22.65 2.28
CA VAL A 341 -12.38 -23.32 1.45
C VAL A 341 -11.97 -24.63 2.10
N MET A 342 -11.64 -25.63 1.29
CA MET A 342 -11.02 -26.87 1.75
C MET A 342 -9.50 -26.72 1.71
N ALA A 343 -8.81 -27.09 2.77
CA ALA A 343 -7.35 -27.08 2.86
C ALA A 343 -6.81 -28.46 3.24
N MET A 344 -5.63 -28.81 2.73
CA MET A 344 -4.96 -30.07 3.05
C MET A 344 -3.44 -29.95 2.90
N GLN A 345 -2.68 -30.71 3.69
CA GLN A 345 -1.22 -30.81 3.54
C GLN A 345 -0.76 -32.27 3.72
N ASN A 346 0.42 -32.58 3.19
CA ASN A 346 0.98 -33.93 3.18
C ASN A 346 2.31 -34.09 3.93
N ASP A 347 2.84 -33.05 4.56
CA ASP A 347 4.20 -33.04 5.10
C ASP A 347 4.22 -33.25 6.62
N SER A 348 3.40 -32.50 7.35
CA SER A 348 3.34 -32.45 8.81
C SER A 348 2.28 -33.40 9.38
N PRO A 349 2.43 -33.98 10.59
CA PRO A 349 1.41 -34.84 11.20
C PRO A 349 0.03 -34.15 11.32
N SER A 350 0.05 -32.86 11.63
CA SER A 350 -1.10 -31.97 11.62
C SER A 350 -0.62 -30.55 11.32
N GLU A 351 -1.51 -29.73 10.76
CA GLU A 351 -1.25 -28.32 10.47
C GLU A 351 -2.47 -27.47 10.77
N ASN A 352 -2.25 -26.24 11.24
CA ASN A 352 -3.31 -25.26 11.40
C ASN A 352 -3.42 -24.45 10.10
N PHE A 353 -4.65 -24.24 9.64
CA PHE A 353 -4.95 -23.38 8.50
C PHE A 353 -5.83 -22.23 8.93
N SER A 354 -5.67 -21.10 8.24
CA SER A 354 -6.51 -19.91 8.40
C SER A 354 -7.01 -19.43 7.05
N LEU A 355 -8.29 -19.05 7.01
CA LEU A 355 -8.88 -18.20 5.99
C LEU A 355 -9.01 -16.80 6.62
N THR A 356 -8.32 -15.82 6.03
CA THR A 356 -8.21 -14.48 6.59
C THR A 356 -8.64 -13.44 5.55
N LEU A 357 -9.37 -12.42 6.00
CA LEU A 357 -9.64 -11.20 5.24
C LEU A 357 -8.61 -10.14 5.61
N GLN A 358 -7.80 -9.73 4.65
CA GLN A 358 -7.08 -8.46 4.70
C GLN A 358 -8.00 -7.36 4.17
N TYR A 359 -8.00 -6.19 4.82
CA TYR A 359 -8.75 -5.03 4.39
C TYR A 359 -8.09 -3.75 4.90
N CYS A 360 -8.26 -2.64 4.18
CA CYS A 360 -7.97 -1.32 4.69
C CYS A 360 -9.18 -0.81 5.48
N ASN A 361 -8.97 -0.11 6.60
CA ASN A 361 -10.04 0.61 7.27
C ASN A 361 -9.68 2.08 7.43
N SER A 362 -10.66 2.95 7.20
CA SER A 362 -10.56 4.39 7.39
C SER A 362 -11.17 4.83 8.73
N TYR A 363 -10.50 4.57 9.86
CA TYR A 363 -10.86 5.19 11.14
C TYR A 363 -10.39 6.65 11.15
N GLY A 364 -10.99 7.48 10.29
CA GLY A 364 -10.75 8.93 10.24
C GLY A 364 -9.34 9.33 9.79
N LEU A 365 -8.64 8.46 9.05
CA LEU A 365 -7.29 8.70 8.52
C LEU A 365 -7.27 8.55 6.99
N THR A 366 -6.42 9.35 6.33
CA THR A 366 -6.26 9.44 4.87
C THR A 366 -5.63 8.20 4.22
N TYR A 367 -4.99 7.30 4.98
CA TYR A 367 -4.50 6.01 4.49
C TYR A 367 -4.95 4.90 5.44
N GLY A 368 -5.68 3.91 4.91
CA GLY A 368 -6.09 2.74 5.69
C GLY A 368 -4.91 1.80 5.91
N PHE A 369 -4.71 1.36 7.15
CA PHE A 369 -3.77 0.27 7.44
C PHE A 369 -4.40 -1.06 7.03
N ASP A 370 -3.58 -2.00 6.56
CA ASP A 370 -4.00 -3.39 6.45
C ASP A 370 -4.42 -3.90 7.83
N GLN A 371 -5.68 -4.26 7.92
CA GLN A 371 -6.30 -4.94 9.03
C GLN A 371 -6.54 -6.38 8.60
N TYR A 372 -6.56 -7.27 9.59
CA TYR A 372 -6.71 -8.70 9.35
C TYR A 372 -7.86 -9.22 10.21
N ALA A 373 -8.86 -9.83 9.57
CA ALA A 373 -9.96 -10.49 10.25
C ALA A 373 -9.92 -11.99 9.93
N TYR A 374 -9.79 -12.81 10.97
CA TYR A 374 -9.89 -14.26 10.85
C TYR A 374 -11.33 -14.66 10.54
N ILE A 375 -11.54 -15.24 9.37
CA ILE A 375 -12.86 -15.72 8.95
C ILE A 375 -13.10 -17.10 9.57
N ALA A 376 -12.14 -18.00 9.40
CA ALA A 376 -12.20 -19.37 9.93
C ALA A 376 -10.79 -19.95 10.08
N THR A 377 -10.60 -20.78 11.10
CA THR A 377 -9.40 -21.59 11.30
C THR A 377 -9.79 -23.05 11.47
N ALA A 378 -8.89 -23.97 11.11
CA ALA A 378 -9.09 -25.39 11.35
C ALA A 378 -7.77 -26.16 11.33
N LYS A 379 -7.73 -27.25 12.10
CA LYS A 379 -6.57 -28.13 12.17
C LYS A 379 -6.75 -29.36 11.28
N GLY A 380 -5.94 -29.46 10.23
CA GLY A 380 -5.93 -30.59 9.30
C GLY A 380 -4.88 -31.64 9.67
N LYS A 381 -5.19 -32.92 9.46
CA LYS A 381 -4.20 -34.01 9.57
C LYS A 381 -3.49 -34.22 8.24
N LYS A 382 -2.32 -34.86 8.30
CA LYS A 382 -1.59 -35.29 7.10
C LYS A 382 -2.51 -36.07 6.14
N GLY A 383 -2.67 -35.57 4.93
CA GLY A 383 -3.45 -36.21 3.86
C GLY A 383 -4.96 -36.20 4.05
N GLU A 384 -5.49 -35.43 5.00
CA GLU A 384 -6.93 -35.25 5.21
C GLU A 384 -7.34 -33.81 4.88
N TRP A 385 -8.41 -33.65 4.11
CA TRP A 385 -9.01 -32.35 3.84
C TRP A 385 -9.77 -31.84 5.06
N VAL A 386 -9.55 -30.57 5.40
CA VAL A 386 -10.27 -29.85 6.45
C VAL A 386 -10.97 -28.64 5.85
N GLN A 387 -12.18 -28.35 6.32
CA GLN A 387 -12.93 -27.19 5.86
C GLN A 387 -12.66 -26.00 6.78
N LEU A 388 -12.28 -24.89 6.18
CA LEU A 388 -12.38 -23.56 6.78
C LEU A 388 -13.72 -22.99 6.33
N ALA A 389 -14.62 -22.70 7.26
CA ALA A 389 -15.94 -22.18 6.92
C ALA A 389 -16.47 -21.21 7.96
N ASN A 390 -16.98 -20.08 7.49
CA ASN A 390 -17.81 -19.18 8.26
C ASN A 390 -19.06 -18.85 7.43
N PRO A 391 -20.23 -19.43 7.75
CA PRO A 391 -21.45 -19.21 6.97
C PRO A 391 -22.03 -17.80 7.13
N SER A 392 -21.57 -17.01 8.11
CA SER A 392 -22.14 -15.71 8.46
C SER A 392 -21.07 -14.76 8.99
N PHE A 393 -20.16 -14.35 8.11
CA PHE A 393 -19.12 -13.37 8.40
C PHE A 393 -19.54 -11.98 7.90
N THR A 394 -19.57 -11.01 8.79
CA THR A 394 -19.82 -9.60 8.45
C THR A 394 -18.50 -8.93 8.12
N ILE A 395 -18.40 -8.37 6.91
CA ILE A 395 -17.23 -7.57 6.52
C ILE A 395 -17.17 -6.34 7.42
N PRO A 396 -16.03 -6.00 8.03
CA PRO A 396 -15.94 -4.86 8.95
C PRO A 396 -16.44 -3.54 8.35
N ASP A 397 -17.06 -2.70 9.17
CA ASP A 397 -17.57 -1.39 8.74
C ASP A 397 -16.41 -0.50 8.22
N GLY A 398 -16.64 0.18 7.10
CA GLY A 398 -15.62 1.04 6.46
C GLY A 398 -14.43 0.28 5.85
N ALA A 399 -14.52 -1.04 5.71
CA ALA A 399 -13.49 -1.84 5.05
C ALA A 399 -13.43 -1.56 3.54
N THR A 400 -12.22 -1.36 3.02
CA THR A 400 -11.88 -1.22 1.60
C THR A 400 -10.71 -2.14 1.25
N ASN A 401 -10.33 -2.28 -0.03
CA ASN A 401 -9.20 -3.11 -0.48
C ASN A 401 -9.26 -4.54 0.09
N LEU A 402 -10.39 -5.22 -0.14
CA LEU A 402 -10.70 -6.51 0.46
C LEU A 402 -9.96 -7.64 -0.25
N VAL A 403 -9.09 -8.35 0.48
CA VAL A 403 -8.32 -9.49 -0.03
C VAL A 403 -8.54 -10.70 0.88
N LEU A 404 -9.03 -11.80 0.31
CA LEU A 404 -9.10 -13.08 1.02
C LEU A 404 -7.84 -13.88 0.76
N TYR A 405 -7.28 -14.49 1.79
CA TYR A 405 -6.13 -15.37 1.62
C TYR A 405 -6.14 -16.55 2.58
N VAL A 406 -5.54 -17.65 2.13
CA VAL A 406 -5.37 -18.88 2.91
C VAL A 406 -3.91 -19.00 3.33
N ASN A 407 -3.67 -19.29 4.60
CA ASN A 407 -2.33 -19.38 5.18
C ASN A 407 -2.28 -20.44 6.30
N THR A 408 -1.10 -20.65 6.87
CA THR A 408 -0.88 -21.58 8.01
C THR A 408 -0.43 -20.84 9.27
N TYR A 409 -0.77 -19.55 9.35
CA TYR A 409 -0.66 -18.77 10.57
C TYR A 409 -2.02 -18.82 11.29
N ALA A 410 -2.12 -19.72 12.26
CA ALA A 410 -3.32 -19.86 13.09
C ALA A 410 -2.93 -20.32 14.50
N ASP A 411 -3.58 -19.73 15.51
CA ASP A 411 -3.33 -19.99 16.93
C ASP A 411 -1.87 -19.76 17.35
N ASP A 412 -1.21 -18.73 16.79
CA ASP A 412 0.23 -18.43 16.94
C ASP A 412 1.16 -19.60 16.58
N VAL A 413 0.65 -20.59 15.87
CA VAL A 413 1.45 -21.64 15.25
C VAL A 413 1.77 -21.17 13.85
N ALA A 414 3.04 -20.92 13.62
CA ALA A 414 3.57 -20.35 12.41
C ALA A 414 4.41 -21.41 11.70
N THR A 415 3.86 -22.03 10.66
CA THR A 415 4.61 -23.00 9.85
C THR A 415 4.72 -22.54 8.42
N THR A 416 5.67 -23.07 7.67
CA THR A 416 5.84 -22.82 6.25
C THR A 416 5.46 -24.06 5.43
N THR A 417 4.59 -24.92 5.97
CA THR A 417 4.21 -26.18 5.33
C THR A 417 3.45 -25.91 4.02
N ASP A 418 3.92 -26.51 2.93
CA ASP A 418 3.23 -26.45 1.66
C ASP A 418 1.86 -27.14 1.77
N PHE A 419 0.85 -26.60 1.08
CA PHE A 419 -0.53 -27.07 1.20
C PHE A 419 -1.27 -27.02 -0.12
N PHE A 420 -2.48 -27.56 -0.11
CA PHE A 420 -3.41 -27.59 -1.23
C PHE A 420 -4.72 -26.93 -0.79
N VAL A 421 -5.35 -26.19 -1.69
CA VAL A 421 -6.71 -25.67 -1.50
C VAL A 421 -7.65 -26.17 -2.59
N ASP A 422 -8.90 -26.39 -2.21
CA ASP A 422 -9.97 -26.81 -3.12
C ASP A 422 -11.33 -26.29 -2.65
N ASP A 423 -12.35 -26.37 -3.51
CA ASP A 423 -13.74 -25.97 -3.23
C ASP A 423 -13.85 -24.63 -2.48
N PHE A 424 -13.29 -23.56 -3.06
CA PHE A 424 -13.40 -22.21 -2.54
C PHE A 424 -14.76 -21.60 -2.87
N ILE A 425 -15.48 -21.15 -1.85
CA ILE A 425 -16.84 -20.66 -1.98
C ILE A 425 -16.99 -19.32 -1.27
N ILE A 426 -17.53 -18.33 -2.00
CA ILE A 426 -18.13 -17.13 -1.43
C ILE A 426 -19.62 -17.15 -1.75
N ALA A 427 -20.46 -16.92 -0.74
CA ALA A 427 -21.89 -17.10 -0.85
C ALA A 427 -22.66 -16.04 -0.06
N LEU A 428 -23.96 -15.96 -0.33
CA LEU A 428 -24.91 -15.29 0.56
C LEU A 428 -24.82 -15.87 1.98
N GLU A 429 -25.17 -15.05 2.97
CA GLU A 429 -25.24 -15.47 4.37
C GLU A 429 -26.01 -16.81 4.51
N ASN A 430 -25.43 -17.75 5.26
CA ASN A 430 -25.95 -19.08 5.54
C ASN A 430 -26.14 -20.00 4.31
N LYS A 431 -25.48 -19.70 3.18
CA LYS A 431 -25.47 -20.57 1.97
C LYS A 431 -24.22 -21.45 1.83
N ILE A 432 -23.38 -21.49 2.85
CA ILE A 432 -22.27 -22.45 2.97
C ILE A 432 -22.76 -23.71 3.71
N THR A 433 -22.45 -24.88 3.17
CA THR A 433 -22.64 -26.15 3.88
C THR A 433 -21.41 -26.43 4.74
N VAL A 434 -21.58 -26.44 6.06
CA VAL A 434 -20.49 -26.74 7.01
C VAL A 434 -20.42 -28.24 7.28
N ASN A 435 -19.26 -28.83 7.09
CA ASN A 435 -18.99 -30.22 7.41
C ASN A 435 -18.88 -30.36 8.95
N GLU A 436 -19.72 -31.20 9.56
CA GLU A 436 -19.78 -31.42 11.03
C GLU A 436 -18.47 -31.92 11.69
N LYS A 437 -17.39 -32.09 10.92
CA LYS A 437 -16.06 -32.49 11.38
C LYS A 437 -15.08 -31.34 11.62
N SER A 438 -15.43 -30.09 11.31
CA SER A 438 -14.62 -28.91 11.65
C SER A 438 -14.95 -28.42 13.06
N GLU A 439 -13.97 -28.37 13.96
CA GLU A 439 -14.12 -27.74 15.28
C GLU A 439 -14.49 -26.26 15.08
N LYS A 440 -15.60 -25.83 15.68
CA LYS A 440 -16.15 -24.49 15.52
C LYS A 440 -15.34 -23.52 16.38
N PHE A 441 -14.68 -22.54 15.78
CA PHE A 441 -14.06 -21.44 16.53
C PHE A 441 -15.15 -20.64 17.27
N ILE A 442 -15.06 -20.58 18.59
CA ILE A 442 -15.96 -19.82 19.45
C ILE A 442 -15.10 -18.83 20.24
N ARG A 443 -15.30 -17.53 19.98
CA ARG A 443 -14.67 -16.47 20.75
C ARG A 443 -15.01 -16.64 22.24
N GLY A 444 -14.02 -16.62 23.13
CA GLY A 444 -14.18 -16.90 24.56
C GLY A 444 -14.18 -18.38 24.97
N ASP A 445 -14.01 -19.31 24.02
CA ASP A 445 -13.84 -20.76 24.28
C ASP A 445 -12.35 -21.11 24.17
N LEU A 446 -11.65 -21.05 25.31
CA LEU A 446 -10.19 -21.17 25.37
C LEU A 446 -9.73 -22.62 25.50
N ASP A 447 -10.60 -23.53 25.95
CA ASP A 447 -10.32 -24.97 25.99
C ASP A 447 -10.88 -25.75 24.79
N ASN A 448 -11.55 -25.07 23.86
CA ASN A 448 -12.15 -25.60 22.64
C ASN A 448 -13.15 -26.74 22.91
N ASP A 449 -13.85 -26.70 24.05
CA ASP A 449 -14.87 -27.70 24.39
C ASP A 449 -16.25 -27.42 23.76
N GLY A 450 -16.37 -26.30 23.05
CA GLY A 450 -17.57 -25.83 22.40
C GLY A 450 -18.46 -24.97 23.30
N ARG A 451 -18.02 -24.60 24.51
CA ARG A 451 -18.81 -23.84 25.50
C ARG A 451 -17.97 -22.82 26.25
N ILE A 452 -18.41 -21.56 26.19
CA ILE A 452 -17.86 -20.50 27.04
C ILE A 452 -18.29 -20.70 28.51
N SER A 453 -17.32 -20.97 29.38
CA SER A 453 -17.53 -21.42 30.76
C SER A 453 -16.51 -20.83 31.76
N ILE A 454 -16.63 -21.19 33.04
CA ILE A 454 -15.70 -20.77 34.09
C ILE A 454 -14.29 -21.38 33.93
N PHE A 455 -14.17 -22.46 33.13
CA PHE A 455 -12.88 -23.06 32.82
C PHE A 455 -12.09 -22.16 31.85
N ASP A 456 -12.77 -21.58 30.87
CA ASP A 456 -12.21 -20.56 29.96
C ASP A 456 -11.77 -19.31 30.72
N LEU A 457 -12.55 -18.85 31.69
CA LEU A 457 -12.16 -17.71 32.54
C LEU A 457 -10.86 -17.99 33.33
N SER A 458 -10.61 -19.25 33.68
CA SER A 458 -9.39 -19.64 34.38
C SER A 458 -8.19 -19.65 33.44
N LEU A 459 -8.40 -20.05 32.18
CA LEU A 459 -7.39 -19.98 31.12
C LEU A 459 -7.10 -18.55 30.69
N GLU A 460 -8.12 -17.69 30.62
CA GLU A 460 -8.02 -16.27 30.32
C GLU A 460 -7.16 -15.53 31.34
N ARG A 461 -7.40 -15.80 32.63
CA ARG A 461 -6.58 -15.27 33.71
C ARG A 461 -5.12 -15.73 33.59
N ASN A 462 -4.90 -16.98 33.18
CA ASN A 462 -3.56 -17.51 32.96
C ASN A 462 -2.89 -16.87 31.73
N ALA A 463 -3.66 -16.64 30.65
CA ALA A 463 -3.21 -15.95 29.45
C ALA A 463 -2.72 -14.53 29.76
N ILE A 464 -3.46 -13.75 30.55
CA ILE A 464 -3.06 -12.39 30.97
C ILE A 464 -1.82 -12.40 31.88
N ILE A 465 -1.67 -13.41 32.73
CA ILE A 465 -0.49 -13.52 33.59
C ILE A 465 0.75 -13.85 32.75
N ASN A 466 0.58 -14.69 31.73
CA ASN A 466 1.69 -15.16 30.90
C ASN A 466 1.97 -14.24 29.69
N SER A 467 1.04 -13.38 29.29
CA SER A 467 1.22 -12.39 28.22
C SER A 467 2.33 -11.37 28.53
N SER A 468 2.64 -11.15 29.82
CA SER A 468 3.79 -10.36 30.27
C SER A 468 5.15 -11.04 30.04
N SER A 469 5.15 -12.32 29.67
CA SER A 469 6.33 -13.20 29.57
C SER A 469 6.71 -13.54 28.13
N GLY A 470 5.87 -13.18 27.15
CA GLY A 470 6.01 -13.58 25.74
C GLY A 470 5.57 -15.01 25.43
N ASP A 471 4.79 -15.65 26.31
CA ASP A 471 4.19 -16.97 26.05
C ASP A 471 2.90 -16.84 25.21
N SER A 472 2.64 -17.81 24.33
CA SER A 472 1.48 -17.80 23.44
C SER A 472 0.16 -18.06 24.18
N TYR A 473 -0.92 -17.45 23.70
CA TYR A 473 -2.27 -17.58 24.26
C TYR A 473 -3.29 -17.85 23.13
N SER A 474 -4.46 -18.39 23.48
CA SER A 474 -5.50 -18.71 22.50
C SER A 474 -6.08 -17.41 21.89
N PRO A 475 -6.31 -17.32 20.57
CA PRO A 475 -7.04 -16.20 19.97
C PRO A 475 -8.48 -16.06 20.47
N ALA A 476 -9.06 -17.11 21.06
CA ALA A 476 -10.34 -17.02 21.76
C ALA A 476 -10.27 -16.14 23.01
N ALA A 477 -9.06 -15.83 23.51
CA ALA A 477 -8.83 -14.97 24.66
C ALA A 477 -9.00 -13.48 24.35
N ASP A 478 -8.72 -13.05 23.12
CA ASP A 478 -9.08 -11.70 22.68
C ASP A 478 -10.58 -11.71 22.39
N VAL A 479 -11.39 -11.36 23.40
CA VAL A 479 -12.85 -11.40 23.29
C VAL A 479 -13.44 -10.08 22.82
N ASP A 480 -12.69 -8.97 22.77
CA ASP A 480 -13.19 -7.69 22.25
C ASP A 480 -12.68 -7.29 20.87
N GLY A 481 -11.50 -7.72 20.46
CA GLY A 481 -11.02 -7.72 19.07
C GLY A 481 -10.10 -6.58 18.80
N ASP A 482 -9.48 -6.05 19.85
CA ASP A 482 -8.49 -5.01 19.76
C ASP A 482 -7.09 -5.56 19.43
N GLY A 483 -6.95 -6.89 19.28
CA GLY A 483 -5.70 -7.56 18.96
C GLY A 483 -4.77 -7.74 20.15
N MET A 484 -5.23 -7.44 21.37
CA MET A 484 -4.48 -7.62 22.61
C MET A 484 -5.27 -8.49 23.59
N VAL A 485 -4.58 -9.39 24.32
CA VAL A 485 -5.18 -10.12 25.44
C VAL A 485 -4.85 -9.42 26.75
N ALA A 486 -5.84 -8.71 27.27
CA ALA A 486 -5.70 -7.82 28.40
C ALA A 486 -6.87 -7.94 29.39
N VAL A 487 -6.85 -7.13 30.45
CA VAL A 487 -7.80 -7.26 31.57
C VAL A 487 -9.24 -6.97 31.13
N ASN A 488 -9.44 -6.18 30.08
CA ASN A 488 -10.71 -5.95 29.38
C ASN A 488 -11.33 -7.26 28.91
N ASP A 489 -10.56 -8.15 28.31
CA ASP A 489 -11.03 -9.44 27.83
C ASP A 489 -11.56 -10.32 28.95
N LEU A 490 -10.78 -10.47 30.02
CA LEU A 490 -11.20 -11.20 31.23
C LEU A 490 -12.48 -10.64 31.84
N VAL A 491 -12.64 -9.31 31.82
CA VAL A 491 -13.86 -8.66 32.31
C VAL A 491 -15.05 -9.00 31.43
N LEU A 492 -14.89 -8.96 30.10
CA LEU A 492 -15.96 -9.27 29.15
C LEU A 492 -16.34 -10.76 29.18
N LEU A 493 -15.35 -11.65 29.22
CA LEU A 493 -15.56 -13.08 29.39
C LEU A 493 -16.31 -13.39 30.69
N SER A 494 -15.93 -12.75 31.79
CA SER A 494 -16.65 -12.83 33.06
C SER A 494 -18.08 -12.32 32.94
N GLN A 495 -18.31 -11.18 32.28
CA GLN A 495 -19.65 -10.64 32.08
C GLN A 495 -20.54 -11.58 31.25
N TYR A 496 -19.98 -12.23 30.23
CA TYR A 496 -20.69 -13.20 29.39
C TYR A 496 -21.11 -14.43 30.20
N ILE A 497 -20.18 -15.02 30.97
CA ILE A 497 -20.46 -16.18 31.84
C ILE A 497 -21.52 -15.86 32.90
N HIS A 498 -21.53 -14.64 33.42
CA HIS A 498 -22.54 -14.19 34.39
C HIS A 498 -23.86 -13.73 33.73
N GLY A 499 -24.00 -13.83 32.40
CA GLY A 499 -25.19 -13.44 31.66
C GLY A 499 -25.49 -11.94 31.66
N LYS A 500 -24.50 -11.09 31.96
CA LYS A 500 -24.63 -9.63 31.90
C LYS A 500 -24.56 -9.11 30.48
N ILE A 501 -23.84 -9.82 29.62
CA ILE A 501 -23.83 -9.63 28.16
C ILE A 501 -24.19 -10.96 27.51
N THR A 502 -24.84 -10.90 26.35
CA THR A 502 -25.23 -12.09 25.56
C THR A 502 -24.39 -12.25 24.30
N LYS A 503 -23.48 -11.32 24.04
CA LYS A 503 -22.51 -11.31 22.95
C LYS A 503 -21.35 -10.41 23.35
N PHE A 504 -20.16 -10.68 22.80
CA PHE A 504 -19.02 -9.79 22.95
C PHE A 504 -19.16 -8.53 22.10
N PRO A 505 -18.53 -7.41 22.50
CA PRO A 505 -18.46 -6.22 21.65
C PRO A 505 -17.72 -6.52 20.35
N SER A 506 -18.12 -5.84 19.27
CA SER A 506 -17.31 -5.71 18.06
C SER A 506 -16.17 -4.73 18.34
N ALA A 507 -14.99 -5.00 17.78
CA ALA A 507 -13.76 -4.23 18.02
C ALA A 507 -14.03 -2.72 18.05
N ALA A 508 -13.81 -2.10 19.21
CA ALA A 508 -13.81 -0.65 19.33
C ALA A 508 -12.34 -0.19 19.25
N PRO A 509 -12.04 0.89 18.51
CA PRO A 509 -10.67 1.39 18.41
C PRO A 509 -10.19 1.85 19.79
N SER A 510 -9.09 1.30 20.27
CA SER A 510 -8.51 1.66 21.56
C SER A 510 -7.90 3.07 21.50
N ILE A 511 -8.39 3.95 22.38
CA ILE A 511 -7.81 5.27 22.64
C ILE A 511 -6.70 5.06 23.68
N GLU A 512 -5.44 5.09 23.26
CA GLU A 512 -4.33 5.15 24.22
C GLU A 512 -4.25 6.54 24.86
N THR A 513 -4.55 6.62 26.14
CA THR A 513 -4.20 7.77 26.98
C THR A 513 -2.71 7.72 27.31
N SER A 514 -1.94 8.67 26.78
CA SER A 514 -0.55 8.90 27.17
C SER A 514 -0.44 9.23 28.66
N SER A 515 0.34 8.46 29.42
CA SER A 515 0.77 8.81 30.78
C SER A 515 2.08 9.61 30.76
N GLU A 516 2.10 10.68 31.56
CA GLU A 516 3.17 11.66 31.81
C GLU A 516 4.55 11.09 32.21
#